data_AF-A0AAD9KND9-F1
#
_entry.id   AF-A0AAD9KND9-F1
#
_cell.length_a   1.000
_cell.length_b   1.000
_cell.length_c   1.000
_cell.angle_alpha   90.00
_cell.angle_beta   90.00
_cell.angle_gamma   90.00
#
_symmetry.space_group_name_H-M   'P 1'
#
loop_
_entity.id
_entity.type
_entity.pdbx_description
1 polymer ?
#
loop_
_entity_poly.entity_id
_entity_poly.type
_entity_poly.pdbx_seq_one_letter_code
_entity_poly.pdbx_strand_id
1 'polypeptide(L)'
;MVRESMQKECFGGQVWTNCGSTMTASCDDPEPGPKTNDPCVPRCKCPSTRNVMYHGTCIKPQHCTAKYCRGARFHTNRQMCCNGVVANRPRDFPGCCGNRSYTMATHECVGRQIRKRPSRKTGCIGGLVWTTCGRICTPTCDDPAPSCSGDCVKRCHCPSNQPIFYQGECIRFSECPVKRELLSHSR
;
A
#
# COMPACT_ATOMS: atom_id res chain seq x y z
N MET A 1 -64.82 10.74 -15.08
CA MET A 1 -63.54 10.63 -15.81
C MET A 1 -62.40 10.78 -14.80
N VAL A 2 -61.97 9.67 -14.19
CA VAL A 2 -60.80 9.72 -13.29
C VAL A 2 -59.57 9.55 -14.18
N ARG A 3 -58.90 10.65 -14.52
CA ARG A 3 -57.57 10.59 -15.13
C ARG A 3 -56.61 10.27 -14.00
N GLU A 4 -56.36 8.99 -13.77
CA GLU A 4 -55.25 8.54 -12.93
C GLU A 4 -53.96 9.10 -13.52
N SER A 5 -53.42 10.11 -12.85
CA SER A 5 -52.05 10.57 -13.05
C SER A 5 -51.13 9.39 -12.73
N MET A 6 -50.72 8.62 -13.74
CA MET A 6 -49.65 7.62 -13.60
C MET A 6 -48.45 8.34 -12.99
N GLN A 7 -48.22 8.13 -11.70
CA GLN A 7 -47.09 8.67 -10.99
C GLN A 7 -45.86 8.02 -11.62
N LYS A 8 -45.07 8.84 -12.31
CA LYS A 8 -43.85 8.45 -12.99
C LYS A 8 -42.78 8.21 -11.93
N GLU A 9 -42.91 7.09 -11.23
CA GLU A 9 -41.99 6.71 -10.17
C GLU A 9 -40.70 6.16 -10.78
N CYS A 10 -39.60 6.80 -10.40
CA CYS A 10 -38.26 6.37 -10.75
C CYS A 10 -37.55 5.94 -9.46
N PHE A 11 -36.80 4.85 -9.54
CA PHE A 11 -36.11 4.26 -8.39
C PHE A 11 -34.62 4.59 -8.42
N GLY A 12 -33.92 4.37 -7.30
CA GLY A 12 -32.45 4.48 -7.30
C GLY A 12 -31.91 5.90 -7.53
N GLY A 13 -32.69 6.94 -7.25
CA GLY A 13 -32.30 8.34 -7.46
C GLY A 13 -32.32 8.79 -8.93
N GLN A 14 -32.99 8.04 -9.80
CA GLN A 14 -33.27 8.46 -11.17
C GLN A 14 -34.32 9.57 -11.21
N VAL A 15 -34.31 10.34 -12.30
CA VAL A 15 -35.29 11.39 -12.60
C VAL A 15 -36.03 11.05 -13.88
N TRP A 16 -37.34 11.31 -13.89
CA TRP A 16 -38.15 11.12 -15.09
C TRP A 16 -37.79 12.16 -16.15
N THR A 17 -37.67 11.73 -17.41
CA THR A 17 -37.59 12.62 -18.56
C THR A 17 -38.57 12.19 -19.65
N ASN A 18 -39.17 13.15 -20.33
CA ASN A 18 -39.95 12.90 -21.55
C ASN A 18 -39.05 12.64 -22.77
N CYS A 19 -37.75 12.94 -22.65
CA CYS A 19 -36.78 12.77 -23.72
C CYS A 19 -35.44 12.26 -23.17
N GLY A 20 -35.27 10.94 -23.17
CA GLY A 20 -34.02 10.28 -22.83
C GLY A 20 -33.54 9.35 -23.94
N SER A 21 -32.23 9.17 -24.03
CA SER A 21 -31.62 8.13 -24.88
C SER A 21 -32.06 6.75 -24.41
N THR A 22 -32.26 5.81 -25.33
CA THR A 22 -32.58 4.39 -24.98
C THR A 22 -31.45 3.72 -24.18
N MET A 23 -30.23 4.24 -24.24
CA MET A 23 -29.09 3.74 -23.48
C MET A 23 -28.94 4.43 -22.12
N THR A 24 -28.47 3.67 -21.13
CA THR A 24 -28.21 4.16 -19.77
C THR A 24 -26.70 4.12 -19.52
N ALA A 25 -26.10 5.26 -19.19
CA ALA A 25 -24.71 5.31 -18.74
C ALA A 25 -24.51 4.43 -17.52
N SER A 26 -23.50 3.57 -17.57
CA SER A 26 -23.17 2.60 -16.52
C SER A 26 -21.67 2.64 -16.24
N CYS A 27 -21.21 1.98 -15.17
CA CYS A 27 -19.77 1.89 -14.93
C CYS A 27 -19.05 1.03 -15.97
N ASP A 28 -19.79 0.24 -16.76
CA ASP A 28 -19.27 -0.57 -17.86
C ASP A 28 -19.10 0.25 -19.14
N ASP A 29 -20.02 1.17 -19.37
CA ASP A 29 -19.99 2.13 -20.47
C ASP A 29 -20.45 3.49 -19.94
N PRO A 30 -19.50 4.37 -19.54
CA PRO A 30 -19.82 5.68 -18.98
C PRO A 30 -20.21 6.69 -20.06
N GLU A 31 -20.00 6.37 -21.34
CA GLU A 31 -20.39 7.20 -22.50
C GLU A 31 -21.24 6.40 -23.50
N PRO A 32 -22.40 5.83 -23.11
CA PRO A 32 -23.38 5.40 -24.09
C PRO A 32 -24.12 6.67 -24.52
N GLY A 33 -23.40 7.54 -25.22
CA GLY A 33 -23.98 8.70 -25.85
C GLY A 33 -25.03 8.23 -26.84
N PRO A 34 -26.11 8.99 -27.04
CA PRO A 34 -27.01 8.73 -28.15
C PRO A 34 -26.18 8.72 -29.44
N LYS A 35 -26.34 7.67 -30.25
CA LYS A 35 -25.81 7.73 -31.61
C LYS A 35 -26.61 8.80 -32.36
N THR A 36 -25.99 9.48 -33.32
CA THR A 36 -26.69 10.47 -34.13
C THR A 36 -27.94 9.84 -34.75
N ASN A 37 -29.11 10.41 -34.46
CA ASN A 37 -30.48 9.97 -34.83
C ASN A 37 -31.21 8.99 -33.88
N ASP A 38 -30.77 8.80 -32.63
CA ASP A 38 -31.57 8.00 -31.69
C ASP A 38 -32.93 8.67 -31.36
N PRO A 39 -34.05 7.92 -31.41
CA PRO A 39 -35.36 8.45 -31.09
C PRO A 39 -35.45 8.84 -29.61
N CYS A 40 -36.08 9.99 -29.37
CA CYS A 40 -36.39 10.51 -28.05
C CYS A 40 -37.49 9.65 -27.39
N VAL A 41 -37.19 8.97 -26.28
CA VAL A 41 -38.15 8.11 -25.58
C VAL A 41 -38.39 8.59 -24.14
N PRO A 42 -39.65 8.65 -23.65
CA PRO A 42 -39.95 8.92 -22.24
C PRO A 42 -39.43 7.79 -21.34
N ARG A 43 -38.61 8.12 -20.33
CA ARG A 43 -37.96 7.14 -19.42
C ARG A 43 -37.38 7.78 -18.17
N CYS A 44 -37.03 6.95 -17.18
CA CYS A 44 -36.17 7.35 -16.06
C CYS A 44 -34.70 7.37 -16.50
N LYS A 45 -33.96 8.43 -16.16
CA LYS A 45 -32.51 8.52 -16.37
C LYS A 45 -31.80 9.02 -15.12
N CYS A 46 -30.51 8.73 -15.00
CA CYS A 46 -29.71 9.32 -13.94
C CYS A 46 -29.52 10.83 -14.17
N PRO A 47 -29.56 11.66 -13.11
CA PRO A 47 -29.36 13.11 -13.22
C PRO A 47 -27.90 13.43 -13.59
N SER A 48 -27.64 14.57 -14.22
CA SER A 48 -26.30 14.97 -14.67
C SER A 48 -25.25 15.01 -13.55
N THR A 49 -25.66 15.23 -12.30
CA THR A 49 -24.78 15.26 -11.11
C THR A 49 -24.30 13.87 -10.65
N ARG A 50 -25.02 12.81 -11.01
CA ARG A 50 -24.73 11.40 -10.74
C ARG A 50 -25.18 10.59 -11.94
N ASN A 51 -24.56 10.83 -13.09
CA ASN A 51 -25.07 10.42 -14.39
C ASN A 51 -24.86 8.94 -14.72
N VAL A 52 -24.31 8.13 -13.80
CA VAL A 52 -24.00 6.72 -14.03
C VAL A 52 -24.88 5.82 -13.16
N MET A 53 -25.59 4.88 -13.78
CA MET A 53 -26.33 3.83 -13.08
C MET A 53 -25.38 2.69 -12.67
N TYR A 54 -25.37 2.35 -11.38
CA TYR A 54 -24.58 1.23 -10.84
C TYR A 54 -25.34 0.52 -9.73
N HIS A 55 -25.55 -0.80 -9.86
CA HIS A 55 -26.31 -1.62 -8.90
C HIS A 55 -27.67 -1.00 -8.50
N GLY A 56 -28.41 -0.48 -9.48
CA GLY A 56 -29.73 0.11 -9.28
C GLY A 56 -29.73 1.48 -8.61
N THR A 57 -28.59 2.16 -8.48
CA THR A 57 -28.50 3.53 -7.94
C THR A 57 -27.66 4.44 -8.84
N CYS A 58 -28.03 5.71 -8.93
CA CYS A 58 -27.26 6.72 -9.65
C CYS A 58 -26.06 7.23 -8.83
N ILE A 59 -24.86 7.09 -9.39
CA ILE A 59 -23.58 7.50 -8.80
C ILE A 59 -22.77 8.41 -9.75
N LYS A 60 -21.72 9.05 -9.23
CA LYS A 60 -20.76 9.79 -10.07
C LYS A 60 -19.81 8.81 -10.77
N PRO A 61 -19.32 9.11 -11.99
CA PRO A 61 -18.34 8.26 -12.69
C PRO A 61 -17.08 7.96 -11.88
N GLN A 62 -16.70 8.88 -10.99
CA GLN A 62 -15.55 8.73 -10.08
C GLN A 62 -15.74 7.58 -9.07
N HIS A 63 -16.97 7.20 -8.77
CA HIS A 63 -17.29 6.08 -7.87
C HIS A 63 -17.36 4.73 -8.60
N CYS A 64 -17.12 4.69 -9.91
CA CYS A 64 -16.95 3.44 -10.63
C CYS A 64 -15.60 2.79 -10.26
N THR A 65 -15.69 1.67 -9.55
CA THR A 65 -14.51 0.88 -9.16
C THR A 65 -13.97 0.03 -10.31
N ALA A 66 -14.83 -0.32 -11.26
CA ALA A 66 -14.43 -1.04 -12.46
C ALA A 66 -13.77 -0.10 -13.48
N LYS A 67 -12.66 -0.57 -14.05
CA LYS A 67 -11.88 0.07 -15.13
C LYS A 67 -11.55 -0.98 -16.19
N TYR A 68 -11.05 -0.53 -17.33
CA TYR A 68 -10.70 -1.39 -18.45
C TYR A 68 -9.19 -1.37 -18.71
N CYS A 69 -8.64 -2.53 -19.03
CA CYS A 69 -7.24 -2.75 -19.38
C CYS A 69 -7.23 -3.52 -20.70
N ARG A 70 -6.99 -2.83 -21.83
CA ARG A 70 -7.11 -3.41 -23.19
C ARG A 70 -8.42 -4.20 -23.41
N GLY A 71 -9.54 -3.61 -22.99
CA GLY A 71 -10.87 -4.23 -23.10
C GLY A 71 -11.22 -5.22 -21.97
N ALA A 72 -10.26 -5.67 -21.16
CA ALA A 72 -10.53 -6.51 -20.00
C ALA A 72 -10.98 -5.65 -18.80
N ARG A 73 -12.15 -5.97 -18.24
CA ARG A 73 -12.68 -5.32 -17.04
C ARG A 73 -11.91 -5.75 -15.78
N PHE A 74 -11.59 -4.81 -14.91
CA PHE A 74 -10.95 -5.07 -13.61
C PHE A 74 -11.40 -4.06 -12.55
N HIS A 75 -11.33 -4.43 -11.27
CA HIS A 75 -11.68 -3.52 -10.18
C HIS A 75 -10.45 -2.92 -9.51
N THR A 76 -10.36 -1.59 -9.44
CA THR A 76 -9.17 -0.86 -8.95
C THR A 76 -8.83 -1.09 -7.49
N ASN A 77 -9.78 -1.57 -6.69
CA ASN A 77 -9.57 -1.90 -5.28
C ASN A 77 -8.82 -3.23 -5.07
N ARG A 78 -8.86 -4.16 -6.03
CA ARG A 78 -8.22 -5.50 -5.93
C ARG A 78 -7.26 -5.79 -7.08
N GLN A 79 -7.34 -5.04 -8.16
CA GLN A 79 -6.63 -5.27 -9.41
C GLN A 79 -6.07 -3.97 -9.96
N MET A 80 -5.11 -4.09 -10.87
CA MET A 80 -4.48 -2.99 -11.58
C MET A 80 -4.09 -3.42 -12.99
N CYS A 81 -3.90 -2.46 -13.90
CA CYS A 81 -3.45 -2.72 -15.26
C CYS A 81 -1.94 -2.49 -15.36
N CYS A 82 -1.17 -3.53 -15.66
CA CYS A 82 0.27 -3.45 -15.91
C CYS A 82 0.55 -3.79 -17.38
N ASN A 83 1.00 -2.81 -18.16
CA ASN A 83 1.32 -2.94 -19.59
C ASN A 83 0.26 -3.73 -20.41
N GLY A 84 -1.01 -3.45 -20.15
CA GLY A 84 -2.15 -4.07 -20.83
C GLY A 84 -2.59 -5.43 -20.30
N VAL A 85 -2.05 -5.89 -19.16
CA VAL A 85 -2.47 -7.10 -18.46
C VAL A 85 -3.08 -6.74 -17.11
N VAL A 86 -4.25 -7.31 -16.81
CA VAL A 86 -4.88 -7.18 -15.49
C VAL A 86 -4.11 -8.04 -14.49
N ALA A 87 -3.55 -7.40 -13.47
CA ALA A 87 -2.81 -8.05 -12.39
C ALA A 87 -3.48 -7.76 -11.04
N ASN A 88 -3.25 -8.62 -10.04
CA ASN A 88 -3.70 -8.36 -8.68
C ASN A 88 -2.99 -7.13 -8.11
N ARG A 89 -3.70 -6.30 -7.36
CA ARG A 89 -3.16 -5.10 -6.72
C ARG A 89 -2.51 -5.47 -5.38
N PRO A 90 -1.18 -5.40 -5.25
CA PRO A 90 -0.50 -5.68 -3.99
C PRO A 90 -0.83 -4.62 -2.94
N ARG A 91 -0.69 -4.99 -1.66
CA ARG A 91 -0.66 -4.03 -0.55
C ARG A 91 0.69 -3.32 -0.52
N ASP A 92 0.73 -2.15 0.12
CA ASP A 92 1.95 -1.39 0.41
C ASP A 92 2.74 -0.99 -0.85
N PHE A 93 2.38 0.18 -1.40
CA PHE A 93 3.00 0.82 -2.56
C PHE A 93 3.01 -0.10 -3.81
N PRO A 94 1.86 -0.31 -4.46
CA PRO A 94 1.76 -1.15 -5.66
C PRO A 94 2.45 -0.50 -6.87
N GLY A 95 3.26 -1.27 -7.59
CA GLY A 95 3.94 -0.86 -8.82
C GLY A 95 3.85 -1.93 -9.90
N CYS A 96 4.21 -1.56 -11.14
CA CYS A 96 4.29 -2.48 -12.28
C CYS A 96 5.74 -2.63 -12.76
N CYS A 97 6.13 -3.87 -13.05
CA CYS A 97 7.38 -4.20 -13.73
C CYS A 97 7.02 -4.99 -15.00
N GLY A 98 7.00 -4.31 -16.14
CA GLY A 98 6.42 -4.87 -17.36
C GLY A 98 4.92 -5.13 -17.18
N ASN A 99 4.49 -6.38 -17.40
CA ASN A 99 3.10 -6.82 -17.26
C ASN A 99 2.75 -7.38 -15.87
N ARG A 100 3.69 -7.37 -14.92
CA ARG A 100 3.51 -7.91 -13.57
C ARG A 100 3.38 -6.80 -12.54
N SER A 101 2.49 -6.98 -11.58
CA SER A 101 2.42 -6.13 -10.39
C SER A 101 3.38 -6.61 -9.30
N TYR A 102 3.87 -5.68 -8.49
CA TYR A 102 4.71 -5.96 -7.33
C TYR A 102 4.55 -4.88 -6.24
N THR A 103 4.98 -5.19 -5.01
CA THR A 103 5.07 -4.19 -3.93
C THR A 103 6.42 -3.49 -3.96
N MET A 104 6.41 -2.18 -4.16
CA MET A 104 7.62 -1.35 -4.20
C MET A 104 8.29 -1.23 -2.84
N ALA A 105 7.59 -1.58 -1.75
CA ALA A 105 8.15 -1.57 -0.40
C ALA A 105 9.28 -2.61 -0.25
N THR A 106 9.13 -3.78 -0.87
CA THR A 106 10.06 -4.91 -0.68
C THR A 106 10.75 -5.36 -1.96
N HIS A 107 10.29 -4.89 -3.13
CA HIS A 107 10.84 -5.26 -4.42
C HIS A 107 11.17 -4.05 -5.27
N GLU A 108 12.03 -4.26 -6.26
CA GLU A 108 12.44 -3.29 -7.26
C GLU A 108 12.35 -3.92 -8.66
N CYS A 109 12.17 -3.08 -9.68
CA CYS A 109 12.13 -3.52 -11.07
C CYS A 109 13.47 -3.18 -11.74
N VAL A 110 14.23 -4.20 -12.12
CA VAL A 110 15.52 -4.04 -12.81
C VAL A 110 15.47 -4.85 -14.10
N GLY A 111 15.55 -4.18 -15.26
CA GLY A 111 15.53 -4.86 -16.56
C GLY A 111 14.28 -5.71 -16.80
N ARG A 112 13.09 -5.23 -16.39
CA ARG A 112 11.80 -5.96 -16.41
C ARG A 112 11.71 -7.18 -15.49
N GLN A 113 12.70 -7.39 -14.61
CA GLN A 113 12.66 -8.42 -13.59
C GLN A 113 12.32 -7.82 -12.22
N ILE A 114 11.33 -8.40 -11.54
CA ILE A 114 10.99 -8.05 -10.17
C ILE A 114 12.00 -8.74 -9.26
N ARG A 115 12.90 -7.97 -8.66
CA ARG A 115 13.88 -8.46 -7.68
C ARG A 115 13.43 -8.05 -6.30
N LYS A 116 13.62 -8.92 -5.30
CA LYS A 116 13.54 -8.48 -3.91
C LYS A 116 14.59 -7.39 -3.76
N ARG A 117 14.17 -6.23 -3.22
CA ARG A 117 15.15 -5.27 -2.73
C ARG A 117 16.07 -6.06 -1.82
N PRO A 118 17.39 -5.84 -1.90
CA PRO A 118 18.24 -6.29 -0.82
C PRO A 118 17.57 -5.72 0.42
N SER A 119 17.09 -6.61 1.30
CA SER A 119 16.70 -6.20 2.63
C SER A 119 17.91 -5.40 3.08
N ARG A 120 17.77 -4.09 3.19
CA ARG A 120 18.67 -3.37 4.06
C ARG A 120 18.39 -4.08 5.38
N LYS A 121 19.22 -5.07 5.74
CA LYS A 121 19.57 -5.30 7.13
C LYS A 121 19.75 -3.88 7.60
N THR A 122 18.81 -3.37 8.40
CA THR A 122 18.89 -2.04 8.99
C THR A 122 20.35 -1.88 9.38
N GLY A 123 21.05 -0.97 8.70
CA GLY A 123 22.50 -1.06 8.48
C GLY A 123 23.26 -0.90 9.79
N CYS A 124 23.25 -1.94 10.61
CA CYS A 124 23.98 -2.04 11.83
C CYS A 124 25.43 -2.28 11.41
N ILE A 125 26.26 -1.26 11.61
CA ILE A 125 27.70 -1.33 11.39
C ILE A 125 28.34 -2.18 12.49
N GLY A 126 29.56 -2.67 12.29
CA GLY A 126 30.34 -3.20 13.42
C GLY A 126 29.83 -4.51 14.04
N GLY A 127 29.16 -5.37 13.26
CA GLY A 127 28.64 -6.65 13.76
C GLY A 127 27.39 -6.56 14.64
N LEU A 128 26.81 -5.36 14.80
CA LEU A 128 25.56 -5.19 15.53
C LEU A 128 24.38 -5.87 14.79
N VAL A 129 23.39 -6.33 15.56
CA VAL A 129 22.17 -6.96 15.06
C VAL A 129 20.97 -6.08 15.37
N TRP A 130 20.10 -5.90 14.38
CA TRP A 130 18.84 -5.18 14.58
C TRP A 130 17.89 -6.02 15.43
N THR A 131 17.37 -5.45 16.50
CA THR A 131 16.35 -6.05 17.36
C THR A 131 15.14 -5.13 17.48
N THR A 132 13.96 -5.73 17.64
CA THR A 132 12.74 -4.99 18.02
C THR A 132 12.67 -4.68 19.50
N CYS A 133 13.54 -5.30 20.30
CA CYS A 133 13.60 -5.14 21.75
C CYS A 133 15.05 -5.19 22.24
N GLY A 134 15.72 -4.05 22.18
CA GLY A 134 17.09 -3.86 22.67
C GLY A 134 17.10 -2.98 23.91
N ARG A 135 18.11 -3.16 24.76
CA ARG A 135 18.39 -2.25 25.88
C ARG A 135 18.73 -0.87 25.35
N ILE A 136 18.29 0.19 26.03
CA ILE A 136 18.62 1.58 25.65
C ILE A 136 20.13 1.83 25.74
N CYS A 137 20.81 1.22 26.70
CA CYS A 137 22.24 1.33 26.86
C CYS A 137 23.00 0.27 26.09
N THR A 138 24.24 0.61 25.74
CA THR A 138 25.18 -0.30 25.07
C THR A 138 26.27 -0.68 26.08
N PRO A 139 26.37 -1.96 26.49
CA PRO A 139 27.48 -2.43 27.32
C PRO A 139 28.83 -2.20 26.64
N THR A 140 29.83 -1.71 27.39
CA THR A 140 31.20 -1.47 26.89
C THR A 140 32.22 -2.12 27.82
N CYS A 141 33.51 -2.08 27.45
CA CYS A 141 34.56 -2.59 28.34
C CYS A 141 34.76 -1.75 29.61
N ASP A 142 34.40 -0.46 29.57
CA ASP A 142 34.48 0.42 30.74
C ASP A 142 33.27 0.25 31.67
N ASP A 143 32.10 -0.04 31.10
CA ASP A 143 30.88 -0.37 31.85
C ASP A 143 30.14 -1.57 31.20
N PRO A 144 30.50 -2.81 31.60
CA PRO A 144 29.91 -4.02 31.05
C PRO A 144 28.47 -4.27 31.51
N ALA A 145 28.05 -3.65 32.61
CA ALA A 145 26.76 -3.88 33.25
C ALA A 145 26.07 -2.54 33.58
N PRO A 146 25.78 -1.70 32.57
CA PRO A 146 25.24 -0.37 32.83
C PRO A 146 23.85 -0.48 33.44
N SER A 147 23.59 0.32 34.48
CA SER A 147 22.27 0.43 35.10
C SER A 147 21.38 1.29 34.22
N CYS A 148 20.39 0.66 33.58
CA CYS A 148 19.56 1.31 32.58
C CYS A 148 18.11 0.88 32.72
N SER A 149 17.20 1.76 32.30
CA SER A 149 15.78 1.45 32.27
C SER A 149 15.51 0.17 31.47
N GLY A 150 14.56 -0.64 31.94
CA GLY A 150 14.12 -1.89 31.30
C GLY A 150 13.31 -1.68 30.01
N ASP A 151 13.28 -0.46 29.50
CA ASP A 151 12.53 -0.09 28.30
C ASP A 151 13.07 -0.80 27.06
N CYS A 152 12.15 -1.46 26.38
CA CYS A 152 12.37 -2.19 25.15
C CYS A 152 12.34 -1.24 23.95
N VAL A 153 13.49 -1.00 23.30
CA VAL A 153 13.57 -0.10 22.14
C VAL A 153 14.03 -0.81 20.86
N LYS A 154 13.44 -0.44 19.71
CA LYS A 154 13.84 -0.95 18.39
C LYS A 154 15.16 -0.30 17.97
N ARG A 155 16.26 -1.06 17.96
CA ARG A 155 17.61 -0.54 17.64
C ARG A 155 18.59 -1.63 17.21
N CYS A 156 19.79 -1.22 16.80
CA CYS A 156 20.96 -2.10 16.70
C CYS A 156 21.57 -2.36 18.09
N HIS A 157 21.90 -3.61 18.39
CA HIS A 157 22.63 -4.00 19.61
C HIS A 157 23.59 -5.16 19.35
N CYS A 158 24.55 -5.36 20.23
CA CYS A 158 25.46 -6.50 20.16
C CYS A 158 24.76 -7.83 20.48
N PRO A 159 25.01 -8.90 19.70
CA PRO A 159 24.33 -10.18 19.88
C PRO A 159 24.69 -10.83 21.23
N SER A 160 23.83 -11.72 21.74
CA SER A 160 23.96 -12.29 23.08
C SER A 160 25.26 -13.08 23.31
N ASN A 161 25.92 -13.57 22.25
CA ASN A 161 27.18 -14.29 22.31
C ASN A 161 28.43 -13.39 22.37
N GLN A 162 28.29 -12.11 22.05
CA GLN A 162 29.35 -11.07 22.07
C GLN A 162 28.71 -9.76 22.53
N PRO A 163 28.30 -9.63 23.81
CA PRO A 163 27.41 -8.56 24.23
C PRO A 163 28.10 -7.20 24.47
N ILE A 164 29.43 -7.13 24.41
CA ILE A 164 30.20 -5.91 24.72
C ILE A 164 30.58 -5.20 23.44
N PHE A 165 30.28 -3.91 23.32
CA PHE A 165 30.72 -3.08 22.20
C PHE A 165 32.06 -2.42 22.52
N TYR A 166 33.08 -2.68 21.70
CA TYR A 166 34.41 -2.13 21.87
C TYR A 166 35.05 -1.84 20.50
N GLN A 167 35.61 -0.63 20.32
CA GLN A 167 36.31 -0.19 19.10
C GLN A 167 35.56 -0.46 17.77
N GLY A 168 34.23 -0.36 17.78
CA GLY A 168 33.44 -0.53 16.57
C GLY A 168 33.04 -1.98 16.28
N GLU A 169 33.35 -2.93 17.17
CA GLU A 169 32.96 -4.34 17.05
C GLU A 169 32.29 -4.87 18.33
N CYS A 170 31.53 -5.94 18.16
CA CYS A 170 30.95 -6.69 19.28
C CYS A 170 31.91 -7.80 19.69
N ILE A 171 32.30 -7.80 20.96
CA ILE A 171 33.26 -8.74 21.54
C ILE A 171 32.68 -9.39 22.80
N ARG A 172 33.36 -10.42 23.30
CA ARG A 172 33.07 -11.02 24.61
C ARG A 172 33.69 -10.19 25.72
N PHE A 173 33.11 -10.26 26.92
CA PHE A 173 33.67 -9.58 28.09
C PHE A 173 35.13 -10.00 28.37
N SER A 174 35.48 -11.26 28.12
CA SER A 174 36.85 -11.79 28.24
C SER A 174 37.86 -11.18 27.27
N GLU A 175 37.39 -10.49 26.22
CA GLU A 175 38.23 -9.89 25.18
C GLU A 175 38.50 -8.39 25.45
N CYS A 176 37.95 -7.84 26.54
CA CYS A 176 38.22 -6.47 26.95
C CYS A 176 39.70 -6.28 27.34
N PRO A 177 40.30 -5.12 27.02
CA PRO A 177 41.66 -4.83 27.40
C PRO A 177 41.77 -4.75 28.93
N VAL A 178 42.71 -5.53 29.51
CA VAL A 178 43.07 -5.38 30.91
C VAL A 178 43.73 -4.01 31.13
N LYS A 179 43.13 -3.17 31.97
CA LYS A 179 43.75 -1.91 32.40
C LYS A 179 45.01 -2.24 33.23
N ARG A 180 46.18 -2.28 32.59
CA ARG A 180 47.48 -2.37 33.28
C ARG A 180 47.85 -1.00 33.85
N GLU A 181 47.14 -0.55 34.87
CA GLU A 181 47.52 0.67 35.62
C GLU A 181 47.48 0.50 37.14
N LEU A 182 47.57 -0.72 37.67
CA LEU A 182 47.74 -0.95 39.13
C LEU A 182 48.79 -2.03 39.45
N LEU A 183 49.86 -2.13 38.67
CA LEU A 183 51.05 -2.95 39.00
C LEU A 183 52.38 -2.18 38.84
N SER A 184 52.37 -0.84 38.91
CA SER A 184 53.58 -0.03 38.86
C SER A 184 53.87 0.79 40.14
N HIS A 185 53.14 0.59 41.24
CA HIS A 185 53.36 1.33 42.51
C HIS A 185 53.60 0.42 43.74
N SER A 186 54.17 -0.76 43.54
CA SER A 186 54.76 -1.55 44.64
C SER A 186 56.25 -1.77 44.40
N ARG A 187 57.03 -0.70 44.59
CA ARG A 187 58.43 -0.77 45.03
C ARG A 187 58.67 0.33 46.05
#